data_AF-A0A6G3X6W8-F1
#
_entry.id   AF-A0A6G3X6W8-F1
#
_cell.length_a   1.000
_cell.length_b   1.000
_cell.length_c   1.000
_cell.angle_alpha   90.00
_cell.angle_beta   90.00
_cell.angle_gamma   90.00
#
_symmetry.space_group_name_H-M   'P 1'
#
loop_
_entity.id
_entity.type
_entity.pdbx_description
1 polymer ?
#
loop_
_entity_poly.entity_id
_entity_poly.type
_entity_poly.pdbx_seq_one_letter_code
_entity_poly.pdbx_strand_id
1 'polypeptide(L)'
;IAGALLLARIWRGPSMLDRAISLDVCAALIIAGLAAKSAFARDPFYFPIMLVLAFLGFTGSVGIARFIAVRDRPRPPHPED
;
A
#
# COMPACT_ATOMS: atom_id res chain seq x y z
N ILE A 1 20.37 3.34 5.49
CA ILE A 1 20.06 2.41 6.60
C ILE A 1 18.56 2.09 6.67
N ALA A 2 17.67 3.10 6.80
CA ALA A 2 16.21 2.89 6.79
C ALA A 2 15.69 2.16 5.53
N GLY A 3 16.16 2.52 4.33
CA GLY A 3 15.74 1.85 3.08
C GLY A 3 16.18 0.38 2.97
N ALA A 4 17.31 0.00 3.58
CA ALA A 4 17.79 -1.38 3.59
C ALA A 4 16.97 -2.26 4.55
N LEU A 5 16.53 -1.70 5.69
CA LEU A 5 15.60 -2.37 6.62
C LEU A 5 14.21 -2.54 6.00
N LEU A 6 13.77 -1.59 5.17
CA LEU A 6 12.53 -1.69 4.41
C LEU A 6 12.57 -2.85 3.41
N LEU A 7 13.63 -2.92 2.60
CA LEU A 7 13.84 -4.00 1.62
C LEU A 7 13.91 -5.38 2.30
N ALA A 8 14.57 -5.47 3.47
CA ALA A 8 14.64 -6.71 4.25
C ALA A 8 13.27 -7.16 4.81
N ARG A 9 12.36 -6.23 5.09
CA ARG A 9 11.00 -6.52 5.57
C ARG A 9 10.07 -6.96 4.43
N ILE A 10 10.15 -6.29 3.28
CA ILE A 10 9.42 -6.63 2.04
C ILE A 10 9.73 -8.07 1.58
N TRP A 11 10.97 -8.53 1.79
CA TRP A 11 11.41 -9.86 1.36
C TRP A 11 10.88 -11.01 2.24
N ARG A 12 10.31 -10.73 3.42
CA ARG A 12 9.89 -11.73 4.41
C ARG A 12 8.40 -12.02 4.43
N GLY A 13 7.63 -11.47 3.49
CA GLY A 13 6.20 -11.68 3.32
C GLY A 13 5.83 -12.87 2.44
N PRO A 14 5.45 -14.04 2.99
CA PRO A 14 4.98 -15.17 2.21
C PRO A 14 3.56 -14.97 1.63
N SER A 15 2.79 -13.99 2.12
CA SER A 15 1.39 -13.78 1.73
C SER A 15 1.23 -12.70 0.67
N MET A 16 0.25 -12.90 -0.23
CA MET A 16 -0.12 -11.92 -1.26
C MET A 16 -0.54 -10.57 -0.67
N LEU A 17 -1.07 -10.60 0.56
CA LEU A 17 -1.48 -9.46 1.37
C LEU A 17 -0.25 -8.65 1.83
N ASP A 18 0.79 -9.30 2.33
CA ASP A 18 1.99 -8.62 2.85
C ASP A 18 2.78 -7.90 1.74
N ARG A 19 2.85 -8.49 0.55
CA ARG A 19 3.42 -7.84 -0.65
C ARG A 19 2.67 -6.57 -1.03
N ALA A 20 1.35 -6.59 -0.85
CA ALA A 20 0.50 -5.50 -1.29
C ALA A 20 0.51 -4.34 -0.28
N ILE A 21 0.59 -4.64 1.03
CA ILE A 21 0.92 -3.64 2.07
C ILE A 21 2.31 -3.05 1.85
N SER A 22 3.30 -3.88 1.53
CA SER A 22 4.67 -3.44 1.25
C SER A 22 4.75 -2.41 0.11
N LEU A 23 3.93 -2.59 -0.94
CA LEU A 23 3.85 -1.66 -2.06
C LEU A 23 3.25 -0.31 -1.63
N ASP A 24 2.20 -0.32 -0.83
CA ASP A 24 1.55 0.89 -0.29
C ASP A 24 2.52 1.70 0.60
N VAL A 25 3.24 1.01 1.49
CA VAL A 25 4.28 1.64 2.32
C VAL A 25 5.41 2.23 1.46
N CYS A 26 5.82 1.55 0.39
CA CYS A 26 6.82 2.07 -0.55
C CYS A 26 6.33 3.36 -1.23
N ALA A 27 5.07 3.40 -1.69
CA ALA A 27 4.46 4.59 -2.26
C ALA A 27 4.41 5.74 -1.24
N ALA A 28 4.01 5.47 0.00
CA ALA A 28 3.99 6.45 1.08
C ALA A 28 5.37 7.07 1.35
N LEU A 29 6.44 6.27 1.30
CA LEU A 29 7.82 6.76 1.47
C LEU A 29 8.28 7.62 0.29
N ILE A 30 7.90 7.27 -0.93
CA ILE A 30 8.17 8.10 -2.12
C ILE A 30 7.48 9.45 -1.98
N ILE A 31 6.20 9.46 -1.59
CA ILE A 31 5.42 10.69 -1.36
C ILE A 31 6.09 11.54 -0.27
N ALA A 32 6.51 10.94 0.84
CA ALA A 32 7.18 11.66 1.93
C ALA A 32 8.51 12.29 1.47
N GLY A 33 9.32 11.58 0.67
CA GLY A 33 10.56 12.10 0.10
C GLY A 33 10.32 13.26 -0.88
N LEU A 34 9.31 13.14 -1.75
CA LEU A 34 8.92 14.19 -2.68
C LEU A 34 8.36 15.41 -1.95
N ALA A 35 7.55 15.21 -0.90
CA ALA A 35 7.02 16.29 -0.08
C ALA A 35 8.15 17.04 0.64
N ALA A 36 9.12 16.34 1.23
CA ALA A 36 10.28 16.95 1.86
C ALA A 36 11.12 17.76 0.86
N LYS A 37 11.38 17.21 -0.34
CA LYS A 37 12.07 17.92 -1.42
C LYS A 37 11.29 19.17 -1.86
N SER A 38 9.98 19.06 -2.04
CA SER A 38 9.13 20.16 -2.50
C SER A 38 9.03 21.28 -1.46
N ALA A 39 8.94 20.92 -0.18
CA ALA A 39 8.96 21.87 0.92
C ALA A 39 10.30 22.60 1.03
N PHE A 40 11.41 21.88 0.84
CA PHE A 40 12.75 22.47 0.84
C PHE A 40 12.97 23.41 -0.36
N ALA A 41 12.58 22.98 -1.56
CA ALA A 41 12.70 23.76 -2.78
C ALA A 41 11.67 24.91 -2.88
N ARG A 42 10.63 24.90 -2.04
CA ARG A 42 9.43 25.76 -2.13
C ARG A 42 8.79 25.75 -3.51
N ASP A 43 8.84 24.59 -4.17
CA ASP A 43 8.34 24.37 -5.51
C ASP A 43 7.29 23.25 -5.49
N PRO A 44 6.03 23.53 -5.86
CA PRO A 44 4.95 22.56 -5.85
C PRO A 44 4.95 21.62 -7.07
N PHE A 45 5.96 21.67 -7.95
CA PHE A 45 6.04 20.85 -9.18
C PHE A 45 5.73 19.36 -8.98
N TYR A 46 6.10 18.76 -7.83
CA TYR A 46 5.87 17.33 -7.57
C TYR A 46 4.50 17.00 -6.96
N PHE A 47 3.66 18.00 -6.66
CA PHE A 47 2.36 17.78 -6.02
C PHE A 47 1.42 16.88 -6.85
N PRO A 48 1.30 17.03 -8.19
CA PRO A 48 0.47 16.13 -8.99
C PRO A 48 0.95 14.68 -8.93
N ILE A 49 2.28 14.45 -8.89
CA ILE A 49 2.86 13.10 -8.80
C ILE A 49 2.52 12.48 -7.45
N MET A 50 2.69 13.24 -6.35
CA MET A 50 2.30 12.80 -5.01
C MET A 50 0.82 12.45 -4.93
N LEU A 51 -0.04 13.23 -5.58
CA LEU A 51 -1.48 12.98 -5.63
C LEU A 51 -1.81 11.66 -6.34
N VAL A 52 -1.20 11.40 -7.50
CA VAL A 52 -1.38 10.13 -8.24
C VAL A 52 -0.89 8.94 -7.42
N LEU A 53 0.26 9.07 -6.75
CA LEU A 53 0.80 8.03 -5.88
C LEU A 53 -0.11 7.76 -4.68
N ALA A 54 -0.70 8.80 -4.09
CA ALA A 54 -1.64 8.67 -2.97
C ALA A 54 -2.91 7.91 -3.40
N PHE A 55 -3.45 8.23 -4.58
CA PHE A 55 -4.57 7.47 -5.15
C PHE A 55 -4.19 6.03 -5.44
N LEU A 56 -3.02 5.78 -6.01
CA LEU A 56 -2.56 4.43 -6.32
C LEU A 56 -2.41 3.56 -5.05
N GLY A 57 -1.83 4.10 -3.99
CA GLY A 57 -1.71 3.41 -2.70
C GLY A 57 -3.06 3.10 -2.07
N PHE A 58 -3.95 4.10 -2.02
CA PHE A 58 -5.31 3.94 -1.51
C PHE A 58 -6.11 2.89 -2.30
N THR A 59 -6.16 3.00 -3.63
CA THR A 59 -6.89 2.05 -4.48
C THR A 59 -6.31 0.64 -4.38
N GLY A 60 -4.98 0.53 -4.29
CA GLY A 60 -4.29 -0.74 -4.04
C GLY A 60 -4.78 -1.40 -2.75
N SER A 61 -4.71 -0.68 -1.63
CA SER A 61 -5.14 -1.13 -0.30
C SER A 61 -6.61 -1.60 -0.28
N VAL A 62 -7.51 -0.80 -0.86
CA VAL A 62 -8.96 -1.13 -0.96
C VAL A 62 -9.20 -2.38 -1.81
N GLY A 63 -8.49 -2.52 -2.95
CA GLY A 63 -8.62 -3.68 -3.83
C GLY A 63 -8.28 -5.00 -3.12
N ILE A 64 -7.21 -5.00 -2.34
CA ILE A 64 -6.78 -6.17 -1.55
C ILE A 64 -7.80 -6.50 -0.47
N ALA A 65 -8.25 -5.49 0.29
CA ALA A 65 -9.26 -5.67 1.34
C ALA A 65 -10.55 -6.28 0.78
N ARG A 66 -11.00 -5.80 -0.39
CA ARG A 66 -12.18 -6.34 -1.07
C ARG A 66 -11.98 -7.78 -1.54
N PHE A 67 -10.81 -8.10 -2.11
CA PHE A 67 -10.50 -9.45 -2.56
C PHE A 67 -10.53 -10.46 -1.41
N ILE A 68 -9.99 -10.09 -0.24
CA ILE A 68 -10.01 -10.94 0.97
C ILE A 68 -11.46 -11.13 1.45
N ALA A 69 -12.22 -10.05 1.58
CA ALA A 69 -13.61 -10.11 2.04
C ALA A 69 -14.51 -10.98 1.14
N VAL A 70 -14.24 -11.04 -0.16
CA VAL A 70 -14.97 -11.92 -1.09
C VAL A 70 -14.60 -13.39 -0.89
N ARG A 71 -13.34 -13.72 -0.53
CA ARG A 71 -12.90 -15.09 -0.27
C ARG A 71 -13.41 -15.65 1.06
N ASP A 72 -13.59 -14.81 2.08
CA ASP A 72 -14.01 -15.22 3.43
C ASP A 72 -15.53 -15.36 3.63
N ARG A 73 -16.34 -15.44 2.56
CA ARG A 73 -17.78 -15.67 2.72
C ARG A 73 -18.05 -17.03 3.37
N PRO A 74 -18.68 -17.09 4.57
CA PRO A 74 -19.00 -18.35 5.22
C PRO A 74 -19.94 -19.17 4.34
N ARG A 75 -19.71 -20.49 4.27
CA ARG A 75 -20.62 -21.41 3.60
C ARG A 75 -21.98 -21.37 4.33
N PRO A 76 -23.12 -21.22 3.64
CA PRO A 76 -24.41 -21.21 4.30
C PRO A 76 -24.61 -22.53 5.07
N PRO A 77 -25.20 -22.49 6.27
CA PRO A 77 -25.48 -23.69 7.06
C PRO A 77 -26.34 -24.66 6.26
N HIS A 78 -26.02 -25.96 6.33
CA HIS A 78 -26.88 -26.97 5.73
C HIS A 78 -28.15 -27.12 6.60
N PRO A 79 -29.36 -27.23 6.04
CA PRO A 79 -30.58 -27.26 6.83
C PRO A 79 -30.85 -28.58 7.60
N GLU A 80 -29.86 -29.46 7.85
CA GLU A 80 -30.15 -30.84 8.29
C GLU A 80 -29.29 -31.35 9.48
N ASP A 81 -28.86 -30.47 10.39
CA ASP A 81 -28.28 -30.86 11.69
C ASP A 81 -29.33 -30.81 12.82
#